data_AF-A0A356ITI8-F1
#
_entry.id   AF-A0A356ITI8-F1
#
_cell.length_a   1.000
_cell.length_b   1.000
_cell.length_c   1.000
_cell.angle_alpha   90.00
_cell.angle_beta   90.00
_cell.angle_gamma   90.00
#
_symmetry.space_group_name_H-M   'P 1'
#
loop_
_entity.id
_entity.type
_entity.pdbx_description
1 polymer ?
#
loop_
_entity_poly.entity_id
_entity_poly.type
_entity_poly.pdbx_seq_one_letter_code
_entity_poly.pdbx_strand_id
1 'polypeptide(L)'
;MIFRSRRSSGFTLIELITVITIIGVLAVVVGPRFASSDVYEERTFLDDLSAALQYARAKAAGSGCITQVDFTSSGFTVSVDSDCN
;
A
#
# COMPACT_ATOMS: atom_id res chain seq x y z
N MET A 1 -19.40 12.17 -51.30
CA MET A 1 -19.25 11.75 -49.90
C MET A 1 -18.64 12.93 -49.14
N ILE A 2 -19.46 13.70 -48.40
CA ILE A 2 -19.03 14.97 -47.78
C ILE A 2 -18.46 14.66 -46.39
N PHE A 3 -17.14 14.78 -46.22
CA PHE A 3 -16.51 14.80 -44.89
C PHE A 3 -16.81 16.15 -44.23
N ARG A 4 -17.79 16.15 -43.34
CA ARG A 4 -18.12 17.28 -42.48
C ARG A 4 -17.04 17.38 -41.41
N SER A 5 -16.08 18.29 -41.61
CA SER A 5 -15.09 18.67 -40.60
C SER A 5 -15.84 19.19 -39.37
N ARG A 6 -15.79 18.45 -38.26
CA ARG A 6 -16.21 18.96 -36.96
C ARG A 6 -15.25 20.10 -36.62
N ARG A 7 -15.75 21.34 -36.53
CA ARG A 7 -15.00 22.43 -35.91
C ARG A 7 -14.58 21.95 -34.53
N SER A 8 -13.29 21.71 -34.34
CA SER A 8 -12.73 21.48 -33.02
C SER A 8 -12.92 22.78 -32.25
N SER A 9 -13.86 22.80 -31.31
CA SER A 9 -13.96 23.90 -30.35
C SER A 9 -12.73 23.80 -29.46
N GLY A 10 -11.80 24.75 -29.61
CA GLY A 10 -10.65 24.85 -28.72
C GLY A 10 -11.09 25.13 -27.29
N PHE A 11 -10.29 24.66 -26.33
CA PHE A 11 -10.43 24.99 -24.91
C PHE A 11 -10.15 26.48 -24.69
N THR A 12 -10.85 27.09 -23.76
CA THR A 12 -10.57 28.50 -23.40
C THR A 12 -9.29 28.59 -22.56
N LEU A 13 -8.61 29.74 -22.59
CA LEU A 13 -7.41 29.97 -21.78
C LEU A 13 -7.73 29.78 -20.28
N ILE A 14 -8.89 30.27 -19.84
CA ILE A 14 -9.33 30.13 -18.45
C ILE A 14 -9.58 28.66 -18.08
N GLU A 15 -10.13 27.85 -18.98
CA GLU A 15 -10.38 26.43 -18.75
C GLU A 15 -9.08 25.64 -18.62
N LEU A 16 -8.05 25.97 -19.40
CA LEU A 16 -6.74 25.36 -19.24
C LEU A 16 -6.14 25.71 -17.86
N ILE A 17 -6.20 26.98 -17.47
CA ILE A 17 -5.68 27.45 -16.18
C ILE A 17 -6.41 26.75 -15.02
N THR A 18 -7.74 26.66 -15.06
CA THR A 18 -8.49 26.01 -13.98
C THR A 18 -8.14 24.52 -13.88
N VAL A 19 -8.03 23.80 -15.00
CA VAL A 19 -7.65 22.38 -15.02
C VAL A 19 -6.26 22.15 -14.41
N ILE A 20 -5.24 22.90 -14.83
CA ILE A 20 -3.89 22.73 -14.26
C ILE A 20 -3.83 23.12 -12.79
N THR A 21 -4.63 24.11 -12.35
CA THR A 21 -4.70 24.53 -10.95
C THR A 21 -5.34 23.43 -10.10
N ILE A 22 -6.44 22.83 -10.56
CA ILE A 22 -7.09 21.70 -9.89
C ILE A 22 -6.13 20.51 -9.78
N ILE A 23 -5.45 20.16 -10.89
CA ILE A 23 -4.46 19.07 -10.90
C ILE A 23 -3.32 19.37 -9.91
N GLY A 24 -2.82 20.62 -9.86
CA GLY A 24 -1.76 21.03 -8.95
C GLY A 24 -2.14 20.87 -7.48
N VAL A 25 -3.35 21.29 -7.10
CA VAL A 25 -3.85 21.13 -5.72
C VAL A 25 -4.02 19.65 -5.38
N LEU A 26 -4.60 18.85 -6.28
CA LEU A 26 -4.75 17.41 -6.07
C LEU A 26 -3.41 16.70 -5.95
N ALA A 27 -2.40 17.08 -6.74
CA ALA A 27 -1.08 16.49 -6.70
C ALA A 27 -0.38 16.65 -5.34
N VAL A 28 -0.56 17.80 -4.67
CA VAL A 28 0.03 18.03 -3.33
C VAL A 28 -0.65 17.18 -2.25
N VAL A 29 -1.95 16.91 -2.38
CA VAL A 29 -2.71 16.12 -1.39
C VAL A 29 -2.58 14.62 -1.63
N VAL A 30 -2.67 14.21 -2.89
CA VAL A 30 -2.72 12.82 -3.33
C VAL A 30 -1.32 12.26 -3.59
N GLY A 31 -0.39 13.07 -4.09
CA GLY A 31 1.01 12.69 -4.33
C GLY A 31 1.70 12.06 -3.12
N PRO A 32 1.71 12.70 -1.93
CA PRO A 32 2.34 12.10 -0.75
C PRO A 32 1.64 10.81 -0.33
N ARG A 33 0.33 10.67 -0.52
CA ARG A 33 -0.41 9.44 -0.15
C ARG A 33 0.00 8.21 -0.96
N PHE A 34 0.38 8.38 -2.24
CA PHE A 34 0.93 7.29 -3.05
C PHE A 34 2.38 6.98 -2.70
N ALA A 35 3.17 8.01 -2.38
CA ALA A 35 4.55 7.82 -1.93
C ALA A 35 4.64 7.22 -0.51
N SER A 36 3.65 7.51 0.35
CA SER A 36 3.58 7.09 1.74
C SER A 36 2.73 5.83 1.94
N SER A 37 2.85 4.85 1.05
CA SER A 37 2.23 3.52 1.23
C SER A 37 2.60 2.89 2.58
N ASP A 38 3.66 3.40 3.22
CA ASP A 38 4.16 3.06 4.56
C ASP A 38 3.22 3.48 5.72
N VAL A 39 2.27 4.40 5.51
CA VAL A 39 1.39 4.91 6.59
C VAL A 39 0.36 3.86 7.06
N TYR A 40 0.29 2.71 6.40
CA TYR A 40 -0.47 1.57 6.88
C TYR A 40 0.29 0.68 7.87
N GLU A 41 1.60 0.84 8.02
CA GLU A 41 2.38 -0.03 8.90
C GLU A 41 1.90 0.05 10.35
N GLU A 42 1.71 1.22 10.96
CA GLU A 42 1.58 1.27 12.42
C GLU A 42 0.31 0.60 13.00
N ARG A 43 -0.85 0.71 12.34
CA ARG A 43 -2.09 0.07 12.80
C ARG A 43 -2.25 -1.36 12.29
N THR A 44 -1.82 -1.61 11.06
CA THR A 44 -1.89 -2.96 10.47
C THR A 44 -0.85 -3.87 11.12
N PHE A 45 0.28 -3.33 11.58
CA PHE A 45 1.34 -4.09 12.25
C PHE A 45 0.86 -4.77 13.53
N LEU A 46 0.00 -4.14 14.34
CA LEU A 46 -0.53 -4.78 15.54
C LEU A 46 -1.46 -5.95 15.21
N ASP A 47 -2.34 -5.77 14.22
CA ASP A 47 -3.26 -6.81 13.78
C ASP A 47 -2.50 -7.97 13.12
N ASP A 48 -1.57 -7.66 12.22
CA ASP A 48 -0.70 -8.63 11.55
C ASP A 48 0.20 -9.38 12.54
N LEU A 49 0.77 -8.68 13.53
CA LEU A 49 1.56 -9.30 14.58
C LEU A 49 0.70 -10.25 15.42
N SER A 50 -0.51 -9.84 15.80
CA SER A 50 -1.41 -10.68 16.60
C SER A 50 -1.81 -11.95 15.84
N ALA A 51 -2.03 -11.86 14.52
CA ALA A 51 -2.33 -12.98 13.66
C ALA A 51 -1.10 -13.90 13.49
N ALA A 52 0.08 -13.33 13.25
CA ALA A 52 1.33 -14.06 13.13
C ALA A 52 1.70 -14.82 14.42
N LEU A 53 1.48 -14.21 15.60
CA LEU A 53 1.71 -14.85 16.89
C LEU A 53 0.74 -16.01 17.14
N GLN A 54 -0.54 -15.84 16.80
CA GLN A 54 -1.52 -16.93 16.91
C GLN A 54 -1.15 -18.08 15.98
N TYR A 55 -0.71 -17.79 14.75
CA TYR A 55 -0.20 -18.78 13.81
C TYR A 55 1.04 -19.50 14.36
N ALA A 56 2.04 -18.76 14.84
CA ALA A 56 3.27 -19.33 15.40
C ALA A 56 3.00 -20.24 16.61
N ARG A 57 2.06 -19.86 17.48
CA ARG A 57 1.60 -20.66 18.63
C ARG A 57 0.87 -21.92 18.19
N ALA A 58 -0.05 -21.81 17.25
CA ALA A 58 -0.79 -22.96 16.72
C ALA A 58 0.17 -23.95 16.03
N LYS A 59 1.16 -23.43 15.30
CA LYS A 59 2.22 -24.23 14.68
C LYS A 59 3.07 -24.94 15.75
N ALA A 60 3.63 -24.21 16.71
CA ALA A 60 4.44 -24.79 17.79
C ALA A 60 3.67 -25.84 18.60
N ALA A 61 2.40 -25.60 18.92
CA ALA A 61 1.55 -26.54 19.64
C ALA A 61 1.21 -27.79 18.81
N GLY A 62 1.05 -27.65 17.49
CA GLY A 62 0.70 -28.75 16.60
C GLY A 62 1.89 -29.60 16.15
N SER A 63 3.05 -28.99 15.90
CA SER A 63 4.25 -29.68 15.43
C SER A 63 5.26 -29.99 16.53
N GLY A 64 5.11 -29.44 17.74
CA GLY A 64 6.08 -29.59 18.83
C GLY A 64 7.42 -28.88 18.57
N CYS A 65 7.44 -28.00 17.59
CA CYS A 65 8.63 -27.34 17.07
C CYS A 65 8.85 -25.98 17.69
N ILE A 66 10.12 -25.59 17.80
CA ILE A 66 10.47 -24.23 18.20
C ILE A 66 10.15 -23.30 17.02
N THR A 67 9.28 -22.33 17.27
CA THR A 67 8.99 -21.22 16.34
C THR A 67 9.51 -19.93 16.96
N GLN A 68 10.28 -19.18 16.19
CA GLN A 68 10.91 -17.93 16.63
C GLN A 68 10.32 -16.77 15.85
N VAL A 69 10.13 -15.65 16.55
CA VAL A 69 9.67 -14.40 15.96
C VAL A 69 10.76 -13.36 16.18
N ASP A 70 11.36 -12.89 15.10
CA ASP A 70 12.43 -11.91 15.12
C ASP A 70 11.89 -10.54 14.72
N PHE A 71 12.17 -9.53 15.54
CA PHE A 71 11.75 -8.15 15.33
C PHE A 71 12.89 -7.31 14.76
N THR A 72 12.62 -6.58 13.68
CA THR A 72 13.55 -5.61 13.10
C THR A 72 13.00 -4.20 13.23
N SER A 73 13.79 -3.18 12.89
CA SER A 73 13.36 -1.77 12.96
C SER A 73 12.20 -1.42 12.02
N SER A 74 11.84 -2.31 11.10
CA SER A 74 10.81 -2.10 10.08
C SER A 74 9.87 -3.30 9.90
N GLY A 75 9.81 -4.23 10.85
CA GLY A 75 9.03 -5.45 10.63
C GLY A 75 9.22 -6.56 11.66
N PHE A 76 8.62 -7.71 11.35
CA PHE A 76 8.84 -8.97 12.06
C PHE A 76 8.94 -10.11 11.05
N THR A 77 9.66 -11.18 11.41
CA THR A 77 9.71 -12.42 10.62
C THR A 77 9.42 -13.61 11.53
N VAL A 78 8.75 -14.64 11.00
CA VAL A 78 8.47 -15.89 11.73
C VAL A 78 9.30 -17.00 11.10
N SER A 79 10.26 -17.52 11.84
CA SER A 79 11.08 -18.66 11.46
C SER A 79 10.64 -19.89 12.25
N VAL A 80 10.64 -21.04 11.59
CA VAL A 80 10.40 -22.34 12.22
C VAL A 80 11.72 -23.09 12.18
N ASP A 81 12.02 -23.81 13.26
CA ASP A 81 13.22 -24.62 13.35
C ASP A 81 13.35 -25.60 12.17
N SER A 82 14.54 -25.72 11.59
CA SER A 82 14.79 -26.51 10.38
C SER A 82 14.72 -28.01 10.61
N ASP A 83 14.80 -28.48 11.85
CA ASP A 83 14.67 -29.90 12.18
C ASP A 83 13.19 -30.36 12.21
N CYS A 84 12.27 -29.43 11.96
CA CYS A 84 10.85 -29.68 11.86
C CYS A 84 10.39 -29.90 10.42
N ASN A 85 10.45 -31.16 10.00
CA ASN A 85 9.95 -31.67 8.72
C ASN A 85 8.49 -32.10 8.79
#